data_AF-A0A6V7ITH2-F1
#
_entry.id   AF-A0A6V7ITH2-F1
#
_cell.length_a   1.000
_cell.length_b   1.000
_cell.length_c   1.000
_cell.angle_alpha   90.00
_cell.angle_beta   90.00
_cell.angle_gamma   90.00
#
_symmetry.space_group_name_H-M   'P 1'
#
loop_
_entity.id
_entity.type
_entity.pdbx_description
1 polymer ?
#
loop_
_entity_poly.entity_id
_entity_poly.type
_entity_poly.pdbx_seq_one_letter_code
_entity_poly.pdbx_strand_id
1 'polypeptide(L)'
;MFKAEESPKGSFLQQTKAAREERAYEKRKEAAVVTLQSSIRSWSARKKFTNQILNDFDEFFPHEVSSEASIELKPVLQVFKQVSRLLIVFKKERDQGRIEKLCKYLSKSLDSESPKFSYVGVALSKEHYITWISQMKTVLHHCMLGLDDLRPQRPGDHRSILLRLHTLVRFFSSGTWAILKVKGMEKLKAGMQQLCANVMGHLVNNGFYTVMK
;
A
#
# COMPACT_ATOMS: atom_id res chain seq x y z
N MET A 1 -37.75 61.00 -41.54
CA MET A 1 -37.03 59.78 -41.13
C MET A 1 -36.87 59.87 -39.61
N PHE A 2 -37.84 59.36 -38.85
CA PHE A 2 -37.85 59.47 -37.39
C PHE A 2 -36.74 58.57 -36.83
N LYS A 3 -35.64 59.16 -36.33
CA LYS A 3 -34.74 58.45 -35.42
C LYS A 3 -35.57 58.17 -34.18
N ALA A 4 -35.89 56.90 -33.93
CA ALA A 4 -36.40 56.48 -32.65
C ALA A 4 -35.31 56.82 -31.61
N GLU A 5 -35.51 57.87 -30.83
CA GLU A 5 -34.67 58.14 -29.67
C GLU A 5 -34.71 56.88 -28.80
N GLU A 6 -33.55 56.29 -28.53
CA GLU A 6 -33.43 55.17 -27.62
C GLU A 6 -34.08 55.55 -26.30
N SER A 7 -35.18 54.87 -25.95
CA SER A 7 -35.88 55.13 -24.70
C SER A 7 -34.87 55.02 -23.54
N PRO A 8 -34.73 56.05 -22.69
CA PRO A 8 -33.79 56.03 -21.57
C PRO A 8 -34.07 54.86 -20.61
N LYS A 9 -35.32 54.38 -20.55
CA LYS A 9 -35.69 53.14 -19.86
C LYS A 9 -35.11 51.89 -20.53
N GLY A 10 -35.07 51.83 -21.86
CA GLY A 10 -34.49 50.74 -22.63
C GLY A 10 -32.98 50.61 -22.42
N SER A 11 -32.26 51.74 -22.48
CA SER A 11 -30.82 51.81 -22.19
C SER A 11 -30.51 51.39 -20.75
N PHE A 12 -31.28 51.90 -19.77
CA PHE A 12 -31.15 51.52 -18.37
C PHE A 12 -31.40 50.01 -18.12
N LEU A 13 -32.41 49.43 -18.77
CA LEU A 13 -32.72 48.00 -18.67
C LEU A 13 -31.61 47.14 -19.29
N GLN A 14 -31.05 47.55 -20.43
CA GLN A 14 -29.92 46.86 -21.05
C GLN A 14 -28.66 46.94 -20.19
N GLN A 15 -28.32 48.10 -19.64
CA GLN A 15 -27.19 48.25 -18.71
C GLN A 15 -27.38 47.38 -17.46
N THR A 16 -28.59 47.34 -16.90
CA THR A 16 -28.90 46.51 -15.74
C THR A 16 -28.79 45.02 -16.06
N LYS A 17 -29.22 44.59 -17.26
CA LYS A 17 -29.07 43.20 -17.72
C LYS A 17 -27.60 42.83 -17.93
N ALA A 18 -26.84 43.67 -18.64
CA ALA A 18 -25.41 43.46 -18.86
C ALA A 18 -24.63 43.37 -17.54
N ALA A 19 -24.89 44.28 -16.59
CA ALA A 19 -24.27 44.23 -15.27
C ALA A 19 -24.65 42.98 -14.46
N ARG A 20 -25.82 42.37 -14.69
CA ARG A 20 -26.18 41.09 -14.06
C ARG A 20 -25.44 39.93 -14.70
N GLU A 21 -25.35 39.92 -16.03
CA GLU A 21 -24.63 38.90 -16.78
C GLU A 21 -23.13 38.93 -16.47
N GLU A 22 -22.52 40.11 -16.37
CA GLU A 22 -21.12 40.28 -15.98
C GLU A 22 -20.86 39.76 -14.56
N ARG A 23 -21.72 40.10 -13.59
CA ARG A 23 -21.61 39.55 -12.22
C ARG A 23 -21.77 38.03 -12.20
N ALA A 24 -22.68 37.48 -13.01
CA ALA A 24 -22.87 36.05 -13.10
C ALA A 24 -21.66 35.35 -13.73
N TYR A 25 -21.06 35.97 -14.75
CA TYR A 25 -19.84 35.49 -15.40
C TYR A 25 -18.65 35.50 -14.44
N GLU A 26 -18.39 36.60 -13.73
CA GLU A 26 -17.29 36.68 -12.76
C GLU A 26 -17.47 35.68 -11.61
N LYS A 27 -18.70 35.48 -11.10
CA LYS A 27 -18.97 34.42 -10.12
C LYS A 27 -18.66 33.01 -10.64
N ARG A 28 -18.99 32.72 -11.91
CA ARG A 28 -18.67 31.42 -12.52
C ARG A 28 -17.17 31.24 -12.70
N LYS A 29 -16.48 32.30 -13.13
CA LYS A 29 -15.03 32.32 -13.30
C LYS A 29 -14.31 32.12 -11.97
N GLU A 30 -14.72 32.83 -10.92
CA GLU A 30 -14.16 32.67 -9.57
C GLU A 30 -14.40 31.24 -9.05
N ALA A 31 -15.62 30.71 -9.18
CA ALA A 31 -15.92 29.34 -8.79
C ALA A 31 -15.04 28.33 -9.54
N ALA A 32 -14.85 28.50 -10.85
CA ALA A 32 -13.97 27.64 -11.65
C ALA A 32 -12.51 27.71 -11.18
N VAL A 33 -12.01 28.91 -10.85
CA VAL A 33 -10.66 29.10 -10.31
C VAL A 33 -10.51 28.40 -8.96
N VAL A 34 -11.49 28.52 -8.06
CA VAL A 34 -11.47 27.85 -6.75
C VAL A 34 -11.47 26.32 -6.91
N THR A 35 -12.28 25.78 -7.82
CA THR A 35 -12.29 24.34 -8.12
C THR A 35 -10.95 23.87 -8.68
N LEU A 36 -10.34 24.64 -9.58
CA LEU A 36 -9.03 24.30 -10.15
C LEU A 36 -7.95 24.32 -9.07
N GLN A 37 -7.87 25.40 -8.28
CA GLN A 37 -6.89 25.56 -7.22
C GLN A 37 -7.00 24.47 -6.15
N SER A 38 -8.22 24.18 -5.69
CA SER A 38 -8.44 23.11 -4.71
C SER A 38 -8.05 21.74 -5.24
N SER A 39 -8.37 21.45 -6.52
CA SER A 39 -7.97 20.20 -7.18
C SER A 39 -6.46 20.04 -7.26
N ILE A 40 -5.73 21.09 -7.68
CA ILE A 40 -4.26 21.09 -7.78
C ILE A 40 -3.62 20.94 -6.40
N ARG A 41 -4.10 21.69 -5.40
CA ARG A 41 -3.61 21.60 -4.01
C ARG A 41 -3.82 20.20 -3.45
N SER A 42 -4.99 19.62 -3.66
CA SER A 42 -5.31 18.25 -3.24
C SER A 42 -4.41 17.21 -3.91
N TRP A 43 -4.21 17.32 -5.22
CA TRP A 43 -3.30 16.44 -5.97
C TRP A 43 -1.86 16.54 -5.46
N SER A 44 -1.34 17.76 -5.28
CA SER A 44 0.00 18.01 -4.77
C SER A 44 0.20 17.45 -3.37
N ALA A 45 -0.77 17.68 -2.47
CA ALA A 45 -0.74 17.14 -1.10
C ALA A 45 -0.72 15.60 -1.08
N ARG A 46 -1.57 14.95 -1.89
CA ARG A 46 -1.59 13.47 -2.01
C ARG A 46 -0.28 12.92 -2.56
N LYS A 47 0.33 13.61 -3.54
CA LYS A 47 1.62 13.22 -4.12
C LYS A 47 2.74 13.36 -3.08
N LYS A 48 2.78 14.48 -2.34
CA LYS A 48 3.75 14.69 -1.24
C LYS A 48 3.60 13.64 -0.15
N PHE A 49 2.37 13.36 0.30
CA PHE A 49 2.08 12.33 1.29
C PHE A 49 2.57 10.95 0.85
N THR A 50 2.25 10.57 -0.39
CA THR A 50 2.69 9.29 -0.98
C THR A 50 4.20 9.21 -1.03
N ASN A 51 4.87 10.23 -1.56
CA ASN A 51 6.32 10.24 -1.68
C ASN A 51 7.01 10.18 -0.31
N GLN A 52 6.48 10.89 0.70
CA GLN A 52 7.03 10.81 2.06
C GLN A 52 6.99 9.38 2.59
N ILE A 53 5.84 8.70 2.46
CA ILE A 53 5.71 7.30 2.93
C ILE A 53 6.70 6.38 2.20
N LEU A 54 6.85 6.52 0.89
CA LEU A 54 7.76 5.68 0.12
C LEU A 54 9.23 5.93 0.48
N ASN A 55 9.61 7.20 0.68
CA ASN A 55 10.95 7.56 1.10
C ASN A 55 11.26 7.02 2.50
N ASP A 56 10.33 7.20 3.45
CA ASP A 56 10.46 6.65 4.80
C ASP A 56 10.59 5.11 4.76
N PHE A 57 9.86 4.45 3.87
CA PHE A 57 9.96 3.01 3.67
C PHE A 57 11.34 2.61 3.13
N ASP A 58 11.85 3.30 2.10
CA ASP A 58 13.14 2.98 1.51
C ASP A 58 14.32 3.28 2.43
N GLU A 59 14.21 4.32 3.25
CA GLU A 59 15.18 4.62 4.32
C GLU A 59 15.13 3.53 5.41
N PHE A 60 13.93 3.06 5.77
CA PHE A 60 13.77 2.02 6.76
C PHE A 60 14.20 0.63 6.25
N PHE A 61 14.02 0.33 4.97
CA PHE A 61 14.43 -0.90 4.29
C PHE A 61 15.45 -0.56 3.18
N PRO A 62 16.71 -0.29 3.55
CA PRO A 62 17.73 0.15 2.60
C PRO A 62 17.99 -0.90 1.52
N HIS A 63 18.44 -0.44 0.34
CA HIS A 63 18.88 -1.32 -0.71
C HIS A 63 20.13 -2.09 -0.27
N GLU A 64 20.06 -3.43 -0.32
CA GLU A 64 21.24 -4.25 -0.08
C GLU A 64 22.23 -4.11 -1.23
N VAL A 65 23.43 -3.60 -0.91
CA VAL A 65 24.50 -3.39 -1.88
C VAL A 65 25.33 -4.67 -2.08
N SER A 66 25.38 -5.59 -1.10
CA SER A 66 26.10 -6.85 -1.28
C SER A 66 25.79 -7.87 -0.18
N SER A 67 25.51 -9.11 -0.60
CA SER A 67 25.41 -10.35 0.19
C SER A 67 24.31 -10.46 1.26
N GLU A 68 23.63 -11.61 1.29
CA GLU A 68 22.50 -11.97 2.17
C GLU A 68 22.82 -12.00 3.68
N ALA A 69 24.00 -11.54 4.09
CA ALA A 69 24.62 -11.81 5.38
C ALA A 69 24.27 -10.82 6.50
N SER A 70 23.65 -9.66 6.26
CA SER A 70 23.37 -8.72 7.37
C SER A 70 22.10 -7.89 7.24
N ILE A 71 20.94 -8.54 7.06
CA ILE A 71 19.68 -7.87 7.39
C ILE A 71 19.59 -7.77 8.92
N GLU A 72 19.82 -6.56 9.44
CA GLU A 72 19.59 -6.26 10.86
C GLU A 72 18.09 -6.19 11.15
N LEU A 73 17.63 -7.02 12.09
CA LEU A 73 16.22 -7.05 12.47
C LEU A 73 15.91 -5.89 13.42
N LYS A 74 14.98 -5.04 12.98
CA LYS A 74 14.43 -3.93 13.76
C LYS A 74 13.24 -4.38 14.62
N PRO A 75 12.88 -3.63 15.68
CA PRO A 75 11.73 -3.94 16.51
C PRO A 75 10.45 -4.12 15.69
N VAL A 76 9.73 -5.21 15.95
CA VAL A 76 8.64 -5.67 15.07
C VAL A 76 7.48 -4.68 14.98
N LEU A 77 7.19 -3.95 16.04
CA LEU A 77 6.13 -2.92 16.02
C LEU A 77 6.48 -1.75 15.09
N GLN A 78 7.77 -1.43 14.92
CA GLN A 78 8.19 -0.42 13.95
C GLN A 78 8.02 -0.94 12.53
N VAL A 79 8.43 -2.19 12.27
CA VAL A 79 8.23 -2.88 10.99
C VAL A 79 6.74 -2.87 10.63
N PHE A 80 5.88 -3.30 11.55
CA PHE A 80 4.43 -3.35 11.39
C PHE A 80 3.84 -1.98 11.00
N LYS A 81 4.28 -0.90 11.65
CA LYS A 81 3.85 0.47 11.32
C LYS A 81 4.30 0.89 9.92
N GLN A 82 5.54 0.63 9.54
CA GLN A 82 6.04 1.01 8.20
C GLN A 82 5.34 0.22 7.08
N VAL A 83 5.09 -1.07 7.30
CA VAL A 83 4.33 -1.90 6.36
C VAL A 83 2.90 -1.39 6.22
N SER A 84 2.21 -1.07 7.34
CA SER A 84 0.87 -0.47 7.30
C SER A 84 0.85 0.80 6.46
N ARG A 85 1.83 1.69 6.62
CA ARG A 85 1.93 2.94 5.85
C ARG A 85 2.14 2.67 4.36
N LEU A 86 3.04 1.75 4.01
CA LEU A 86 3.26 1.37 2.61
C LEU A 86 1.97 0.89 1.96
N LEU A 87 1.23 0.00 2.62
CA LEU A 87 0.00 -0.59 2.07
C LEU A 87 -1.11 0.43 1.81
N ILE A 88 -1.14 1.57 2.52
CA ILE A 88 -2.10 2.65 2.27
C ILE A 88 -1.89 3.29 0.90
N VAL A 89 -0.63 3.38 0.44
CA VAL A 89 -0.27 4.10 -0.79
C VAL A 89 0.25 3.19 -1.90
N PHE A 90 0.27 1.88 -1.67
CA PHE A 90 0.85 0.87 -2.54
C PHE A 90 0.21 0.89 -3.93
N LYS A 91 1.05 0.77 -4.96
CA LYS A 91 0.62 0.57 -6.35
C LYS A 91 1.43 -0.55 -6.99
N LYS A 92 0.75 -1.53 -7.60
CA LYS A 92 1.36 -2.73 -8.19
C LYS A 92 2.48 -2.35 -9.15
N GLU A 93 2.22 -1.41 -10.06
CA GLU A 93 3.11 -1.04 -11.16
C GLU A 93 4.37 -0.31 -10.67
N ARG A 94 4.28 0.38 -9.53
CA ARG A 94 5.37 1.20 -8.98
C ARG A 94 6.20 0.46 -7.95
N ASP A 95 5.58 -0.37 -7.12
CA ASP A 95 6.16 -0.78 -5.83
C ASP A 95 6.53 -2.27 -5.75
N GLN A 96 6.57 -3.00 -6.87
CA GLN A 96 6.98 -4.42 -6.85
C GLN A 96 8.33 -4.63 -6.16
N GLY A 97 9.33 -3.79 -6.46
CA GLY A 97 10.65 -3.88 -5.82
C GLY A 97 10.60 -3.66 -4.30
N ARG A 98 9.68 -2.83 -3.80
CA ARG A 98 9.49 -2.62 -2.36
C ARG A 98 8.83 -3.82 -1.69
N ILE A 99 7.91 -4.49 -2.37
CA ILE A 99 7.34 -5.76 -1.90
C ILE A 99 8.42 -6.84 -1.84
N GLU A 100 9.32 -6.92 -2.81
CA GLU A 100 10.42 -7.89 -2.77
C GLU A 100 11.37 -7.65 -1.59
N LYS A 101 11.76 -6.39 -1.34
CA LYS A 101 12.52 -6.02 -0.13
C LYS A 101 11.78 -6.47 1.13
N LEU A 102 10.48 -6.20 1.19
CA LEU A 102 9.65 -6.58 2.33
C LEU A 102 9.57 -8.10 2.49
N CYS A 103 9.34 -8.86 1.42
CA CYS A 103 9.32 -10.32 1.41
C CYS A 103 10.63 -10.92 1.95
N LYS A 104 11.77 -10.36 1.52
CA LYS A 104 13.09 -10.76 2.02
C LYS A 104 13.25 -10.49 3.51
N TYR A 105 12.91 -9.28 3.96
CA TYR A 105 12.97 -8.89 5.36
C TYR A 105 12.05 -9.75 6.24
N LEU A 106 10.79 -9.92 5.82
CA LEU A 106 9.80 -10.70 6.56
C LEU A 106 10.21 -12.16 6.65
N SER A 107 10.70 -12.75 5.57
CA SER A 107 11.26 -14.10 5.58
C SER A 107 12.36 -14.20 6.64
N LYS A 108 13.35 -13.30 6.64
CA LYS A 108 14.41 -13.29 7.65
C LYS A 108 13.88 -13.12 9.08
N SER A 109 12.85 -12.30 9.27
CA SER A 109 12.24 -12.09 10.60
C SER A 109 11.59 -13.36 11.16
N LEU A 110 11.10 -14.26 10.31
CA LEU A 110 10.52 -15.54 10.75
C LEU A 110 11.55 -16.50 11.34
N ASP A 111 12.84 -16.30 11.05
CA ASP A 111 13.95 -17.05 11.66
C ASP A 111 14.28 -16.58 13.09
N SER A 112 13.76 -15.42 13.51
CA SER A 112 13.95 -14.94 14.88
C SER A 112 13.03 -15.68 15.86
N GLU A 113 13.62 -16.20 16.93
CA GLU A 113 12.91 -16.76 18.08
C GLU A 113 12.35 -15.67 19.02
N SER A 114 12.89 -14.45 18.96
CA SER A 114 12.47 -13.35 19.81
C SER A 114 11.14 -12.74 19.32
N PRO A 115 10.11 -12.64 20.18
CA PRO A 115 8.87 -11.91 19.89
C PRO A 115 9.07 -10.42 19.57
N LYS A 116 10.21 -9.84 19.98
CA LYS A 116 10.52 -8.44 19.71
C LYS A 116 10.92 -8.18 18.26
N PHE A 117 11.42 -9.21 17.56
CA PHE A 117 12.00 -9.08 16.23
C PHE A 117 11.28 -9.94 15.18
N SER A 118 10.66 -11.05 15.59
CA SER A 118 9.87 -11.88 14.68
C SER A 118 8.58 -11.18 14.28
N TYR A 119 8.26 -11.15 12.99
CA TYR A 119 7.02 -10.56 12.50
C TYR A 119 5.75 -11.18 13.11
N VAL A 120 5.79 -12.47 13.42
CA VAL A 120 4.72 -13.19 14.13
C VAL A 120 4.54 -12.68 15.57
N GLY A 121 5.55 -12.05 16.15
CA GLY A 121 5.49 -11.42 17.46
C GLY A 121 4.39 -10.36 17.59
N VAL A 122 4.01 -9.69 16.48
CA VAL A 122 2.88 -8.74 16.47
C VAL A 122 1.55 -9.46 16.78
N ALA A 123 1.39 -10.68 16.27
CA ALA A 123 0.20 -11.50 16.48
C ALA A 123 0.00 -11.89 17.96
N LEU A 124 1.06 -11.85 18.77
CA LEU A 124 0.99 -12.14 20.19
C LEU A 124 0.40 -10.98 21.00
N SER A 125 0.32 -9.78 20.41
CA SER A 125 -0.39 -8.64 21.01
C SER A 125 -1.87 -8.70 20.68
N LYS A 126 -2.72 -8.75 21.72
CA LYS A 126 -4.19 -8.71 21.57
C LYS A 126 -4.66 -7.45 20.83
N GLU A 127 -3.96 -6.33 20.99
CA GLU A 127 -4.30 -5.05 20.35
C GLU A 127 -4.09 -5.09 18.83
N HIS A 128 -3.08 -5.83 18.37
CA HIS A 128 -2.65 -5.80 16.96
C HIS A 128 -2.97 -7.09 16.20
N TYR A 129 -3.46 -8.13 16.87
CA TYR A 129 -3.70 -9.44 16.25
C TYR A 129 -4.56 -9.36 14.98
N ILE A 130 -5.74 -8.71 15.06
CA ILE A 130 -6.67 -8.65 13.93
C ILE A 130 -6.09 -7.82 12.76
N THR A 131 -5.50 -6.67 13.08
CA THR A 131 -4.90 -5.78 12.07
C THR A 131 -3.67 -6.41 11.43
N TRP A 132 -2.90 -7.20 12.19
CA TRP A 132 -1.79 -7.98 11.69
C TRP A 132 -2.23 -9.08 10.72
N ILE A 133 -3.32 -9.81 11.01
CA ILE A 133 -3.87 -10.79 10.05
C ILE A 133 -4.25 -10.12 8.74
N SER A 134 -4.91 -8.96 8.81
CA SER A 134 -5.28 -8.18 7.62
C SER A 134 -4.04 -7.75 6.84
N GLN A 135 -3.04 -7.16 7.53
CA GLN A 135 -1.78 -6.75 6.92
C GLN A 135 -1.07 -7.92 6.23
N MET A 136 -0.95 -9.06 6.91
CA MET A 136 -0.29 -10.24 6.38
C MET A 136 -1.00 -10.77 5.12
N LYS A 137 -2.34 -10.85 5.14
CA LYS A 137 -3.13 -11.22 3.94
C LYS A 137 -2.85 -10.29 2.77
N THR A 138 -2.85 -8.98 3.00
CA THR A 138 -2.60 -7.97 1.96
C THR A 138 -1.19 -8.06 1.40
N VAL A 139 -0.18 -8.19 2.27
CA VAL A 139 1.23 -8.35 1.83
C VAL A 139 1.39 -9.61 0.98
N LEU A 140 0.85 -10.74 1.42
CA LEU A 140 0.96 -12.01 0.68
C LEU A 140 0.14 -11.98 -0.61
N HIS A 141 -0.98 -11.26 -0.64
CA HIS A 141 -1.73 -11.03 -1.87
C HIS A 141 -0.92 -10.22 -2.89
N HIS A 142 -0.24 -9.14 -2.46
CA HIS A 142 0.66 -8.40 -3.35
C HIS A 142 1.90 -9.20 -3.77
N CYS A 143 2.41 -10.06 -2.88
CA CYS A 143 3.46 -11.02 -3.22
C CYS A 143 3.02 -11.94 -4.36
N MET A 144 1.81 -12.51 -4.24
CA MET A 144 1.18 -13.37 -5.25
C MET A 144 0.92 -12.60 -6.56
N LEU A 145 0.25 -11.44 -6.53
CA LEU A 145 -0.03 -10.67 -7.74
C LEU A 145 1.21 -10.27 -8.53
N GLY A 146 2.36 -10.10 -7.86
CA GLY A 146 3.62 -9.82 -8.55
C GLY A 146 4.20 -11.02 -9.29
N LEU A 147 3.73 -12.25 -9.06
CA LEU A 147 4.13 -13.43 -9.84
C LEU A 147 3.52 -13.42 -11.26
N ASP A 148 2.34 -12.84 -11.42
CA ASP A 148 1.57 -12.82 -12.68
C ASP A 148 2.33 -12.15 -13.84
N ASP A 149 3.10 -11.11 -13.52
CA ASP A 149 3.88 -10.33 -14.49
C ASP A 149 5.26 -10.95 -14.79
N LEU A 150 5.69 -11.94 -14.02
CA LEU A 150 7.04 -12.52 -14.12
C LEU A 150 7.07 -13.69 -15.12
N ARG A 151 8.21 -13.87 -15.78
CA ARG A 151 8.41 -14.97 -16.74
C ARG A 151 9.63 -15.82 -16.32
N PRO A 152 9.45 -17.12 -16.03
CA PRO A 152 10.53 -17.98 -15.55
C PRO A 152 11.76 -18.05 -16.46
N GLN A 153 11.59 -17.80 -17.76
CA GLN A 153 12.66 -17.85 -18.75
C GLN A 153 13.64 -16.67 -18.63
N ARG A 154 13.26 -15.60 -17.94
CA ARG A 154 14.13 -14.43 -17.72
C ARG A 154 14.90 -14.62 -16.42
N PRO A 155 16.25 -14.63 -16.44
CA PRO A 155 17.06 -14.86 -15.24
C PRO A 155 16.78 -13.87 -14.09
N GLY A 156 16.49 -12.60 -14.42
CA GLY A 156 16.12 -11.59 -13.43
C GLY A 156 14.80 -11.94 -12.71
N ASP A 157 13.79 -12.32 -13.48
CA ASP A 157 12.46 -12.68 -12.97
C ASP A 157 12.51 -13.98 -12.16
N HIS A 158 13.37 -14.93 -12.53
CA HIS A 158 13.52 -16.20 -11.82
C HIS A 158 13.85 -15.99 -10.33
N ARG A 159 14.77 -15.07 -10.01
CA ARG A 159 15.12 -14.74 -8.62
C ARG A 159 13.92 -14.17 -7.87
N SER A 160 13.17 -13.26 -8.48
CA SER A 160 11.97 -12.66 -7.89
C SER A 160 10.86 -13.69 -7.68
N ILE A 161 10.67 -14.62 -8.63
CA ILE A 161 9.73 -15.75 -8.49
C ILE A 161 10.12 -16.60 -7.28
N LEU A 162 11.37 -17.04 -7.18
CA LEU A 162 11.84 -17.86 -6.07
C LEU A 162 11.64 -17.16 -4.71
N LEU A 163 11.98 -15.88 -4.61
CA LEU A 163 11.82 -15.10 -3.38
C LEU A 163 10.35 -15.03 -2.94
N ARG A 164 9.45 -14.76 -3.89
CA ARG A 164 8.01 -14.64 -3.64
C ARG A 164 7.39 -15.97 -3.23
N LEU A 165 7.69 -17.04 -3.98
CA LEU A 165 7.23 -18.39 -3.65
C LEU A 165 7.75 -18.84 -2.29
N HIS A 166 9.05 -18.65 -2.02
CA HIS A 166 9.63 -18.96 -0.72
C HIS A 166 8.92 -18.20 0.42
N THR A 167 8.65 -16.91 0.23
CA THR A 167 7.92 -16.10 1.21
C THR A 167 6.51 -16.65 1.44
N LEU A 168 5.75 -16.97 0.38
CA LEU A 168 4.41 -17.55 0.50
C LEU A 168 4.44 -18.86 1.30
N VAL A 169 5.35 -19.78 0.96
CA VAL A 169 5.49 -21.07 1.65
C VAL A 169 5.83 -20.88 3.14
N ARG A 170 6.73 -19.95 3.46
CA ARG A 170 7.05 -19.62 4.86
C ARG A 170 5.85 -19.08 5.64
N PHE A 171 4.96 -18.33 5.02
CA PHE A 171 3.75 -17.84 5.70
C PHE A 171 2.58 -18.83 5.68
N PHE A 172 2.67 -19.93 4.92
CA PHE A 172 1.65 -20.98 4.86
C PHE A 172 1.85 -22.14 5.83
N SER A 173 2.99 -22.18 6.52
CA SER A 173 3.28 -23.20 7.52
C SER A 173 3.85 -22.58 8.78
N SER A 174 3.12 -22.77 9.88
CA SER A 174 3.54 -22.34 11.21
C SER A 174 4.85 -23.02 11.65
N GLY A 175 5.20 -24.18 11.09
CA GLY A 175 6.44 -24.90 11.36
C GLY A 175 7.71 -24.15 10.90
N THR A 176 7.58 -23.18 10.02
CA THR A 176 8.70 -22.36 9.54
C THR A 176 9.00 -21.14 10.43
N TRP A 177 8.17 -20.90 11.45
CA TRP A 177 8.30 -19.75 12.35
C TRP A 177 9.11 -20.15 13.59
N ALA A 178 10.33 -19.64 13.71
CA ALA A 178 11.24 -20.01 14.79
C ALA A 178 10.66 -19.72 16.18
N ILE A 179 9.90 -18.62 16.33
CA ILE A 179 9.22 -18.24 17.57
C ILE A 179 8.28 -19.33 18.13
N LEU A 180 7.71 -20.18 17.29
CA LEU A 180 6.81 -21.25 17.74
C LEU A 180 7.55 -22.50 18.22
N LYS A 181 8.86 -22.60 17.98
CA LYS A 181 9.72 -23.67 18.48
C LYS A 181 10.27 -23.37 19.88
N VAL A 182 10.07 -22.14 20.37
CA VAL A 182 10.51 -21.70 21.70
C VAL A 182 9.64 -22.36 22.78
N LYS A 183 10.28 -22.81 23.86
CA LYS A 183 9.60 -23.39 25.02
C LYS A 183 8.47 -22.46 25.51
N GLY A 184 7.27 -22.99 25.63
CA GLY A 184 6.07 -22.27 26.08
C GLY A 184 5.14 -21.79 24.97
N MET A 185 5.58 -21.79 23.69
CA MET A 185 4.75 -21.38 22.54
C MET A 185 3.99 -22.52 21.87
N GLU A 186 4.20 -23.77 22.29
CA GLU A 186 3.57 -24.97 21.69
C GLU A 186 2.04 -24.92 21.69
N LYS A 187 1.44 -24.34 22.74
CA LYS A 187 -0.03 -24.19 22.85
C LYS A 187 -0.62 -23.31 21.74
N LEU A 188 0.18 -22.41 21.17
CA LEU A 188 -0.25 -21.50 20.10
C LEU A 188 -0.12 -22.13 18.71
N LYS A 189 0.64 -23.23 18.57
CA LYS A 189 0.95 -23.84 17.28
C LYS A 189 -0.29 -24.23 16.48
N ALA A 190 -1.28 -24.85 17.13
CA ALA A 190 -2.53 -25.23 16.48
C ALA A 190 -3.31 -24.00 15.96
N GLY A 191 -3.42 -22.95 16.78
CA GLY A 191 -4.10 -21.70 16.38
C GLY A 191 -3.36 -20.98 15.25
N MET A 192 -2.03 -20.95 15.29
CA MET A 192 -1.20 -20.36 14.23
C MET A 192 -1.24 -21.18 12.94
N GLN A 193 -1.34 -22.50 13.02
CA GLN A 193 -1.54 -23.35 11.85
C GLN A 193 -2.90 -23.10 11.20
N GLN A 194 -3.96 -22.98 12.01
CA GLN A 194 -5.28 -22.61 11.48
C GLN A 194 -5.25 -21.23 10.83
N LEU A 195 -4.49 -20.29 11.39
CA LEU A 195 -4.30 -18.98 10.78
C LEU A 195 -3.63 -19.10 9.40
N CYS A 196 -2.56 -19.89 9.27
CA CYS A 196 -1.92 -20.15 7.99
C CYS A 196 -2.92 -20.70 6.97
N ALA A 197 -3.76 -21.65 7.37
CA ALA A 197 -4.81 -22.21 6.52
C ALA A 197 -5.84 -21.14 6.10
N ASN A 198 -6.26 -20.25 7.02
CA ASN A 198 -7.19 -19.16 6.72
C ASN A 198 -6.59 -18.14 5.74
N VAL A 199 -5.29 -17.88 5.84
CA VAL A 199 -4.55 -16.96 4.97
C VAL A 199 -4.38 -17.57 3.58
N MET A 200 -4.02 -18.86 3.51
CA MET A 200 -3.98 -19.60 2.26
C MET A 200 -5.36 -19.64 1.58
N GLY A 201 -6.42 -19.95 2.32
CA GLY A 201 -7.79 -19.94 1.82
C GLY A 201 -8.23 -18.57 1.31
N HIS A 202 -7.83 -17.49 1.99
CA HIS A 202 -8.05 -16.13 1.49
C HIS A 202 -7.36 -15.88 0.15
N LEU A 203 -6.13 -16.33 -0.05
CA LEU A 203 -5.43 -16.16 -1.33
C LEU A 203 -6.04 -17.01 -2.44
N VAL A 204 -6.46 -18.24 -2.13
CA VAL A 204 -7.18 -19.12 -3.05
C VAL A 204 -8.44 -18.44 -3.59
N ASN A 205 -9.25 -17.86 -2.69
CA ASN A 205 -10.46 -17.13 -3.07
C ASN A 205 -10.18 -15.84 -3.86
N ASN A 206 -8.95 -15.32 -3.80
CA ASN A 206 -8.52 -14.10 -4.50
C ASN A 206 -7.57 -14.39 -5.67
N GLY A 207 -7.75 -15.53 -6.35
CA GLY A 207 -7.11 -15.78 -7.65
C GLY A 207 -5.74 -16.47 -7.59
N PHE A 208 -5.37 -17.09 -6.47
CA PHE A 208 -4.10 -17.84 -6.37
C PHE A 208 -3.90 -18.85 -7.51
N TYR A 209 -4.91 -19.67 -7.82
CA TYR A 209 -4.83 -20.65 -8.90
C TYR A 209 -4.81 -20.04 -10.31
N THR A 210 -5.22 -18.79 -10.45
CA THR A 210 -5.11 -18.08 -11.74
C THR A 210 -3.68 -17.65 -11.98
N VAL A 211 -3.01 -17.15 -10.93
CA VAL A 211 -1.63 -16.66 -11.01
C VAL A 211 -0.60 -17.79 -11.08
N MET A 212 -0.90 -18.95 -10.49
CA MET A 212 0.03 -20.10 -10.43
C MET A 212 -0.05 -21.06 -11.63
N LYS A 213 -0.80 -20.71 -12.69
CA LYS A 213 -0.88 -21.48 -13.94
C LYS A 213 0.31 -21.21 -14.84
#